data_AF-A0A972D8H5-F1
#
_entry.id   AF-A0A972D8H5-F1
#
_cell.length_a   1.000
_cell.length_b   1.000
_cell.length_c   1.000
_cell.angle_alpha   90.00
_cell.angle_beta   90.00
_cell.angle_gamma   90.00
#
_symmetry.space_group_name_H-M   'P 1'
#
loop_
_entity.id
_entity.type
_entity.pdbx_description
1 polymer ?
#
loop_
_entity_poly.entity_id
_entity_poly.type
_entity_poly.pdbx_seq_one_letter_code
_entity_poly.pdbx_strand_id
1 'polypeptide(L)'
;MPTIAKARRAAPVARFQGAALSRHAEEALFANAEVLLEGATQVVGGVESFFGSVMMAVHFDALAMAVRGLDTEEAREEFTRCVDGSVRVRLRAMRMASNEVARRHPDRNLGTAMIETHVRRVGDELHIDVDVEVPFDVCSRRGTGD
;
A
#
# COMPACT_ATOMS: atom_id res chain seq x y z
N MET A 1 14.75 17.86 45.20
CA MET A 1 15.93 17.79 44.31
C MET A 1 15.54 16.99 43.07
N PRO A 2 15.21 17.62 41.94
CA PRO A 2 14.93 16.88 40.72
C PRO A 2 16.25 16.35 40.14
N THR A 3 16.36 15.03 39.99
CA THR A 3 17.51 14.37 39.37
C THR A 3 17.44 14.56 37.85
N ILE A 4 18.47 15.22 37.29
CA ILE A 4 18.68 15.31 35.83
C ILE A 4 18.80 13.88 35.29
N ALA A 5 17.81 13.45 34.51
CA ALA A 5 17.87 12.20 33.76
C ALA A 5 18.92 12.36 32.64
N LYS A 6 19.98 11.54 32.66
CA LYS A 6 20.94 11.48 31.56
C LYS A 6 20.22 10.95 30.30
N ALA A 7 20.08 11.80 29.29
CA ALA A 7 19.66 11.36 27.96
C ALA A 7 20.67 10.33 27.43
N ARG A 8 20.24 9.08 27.20
CA ARG A 8 21.06 8.06 26.55
C ARG A 8 21.27 8.48 25.10
N ARG A 9 22.52 8.78 24.73
CA ARG A 9 22.92 9.09 23.34
C ARG A 9 22.74 7.81 22.50
N ALA A 10 21.80 7.81 21.56
CA ALA A 10 21.62 6.73 20.60
C ALA A 10 22.69 6.81 19.50
N ALA A 11 23.11 5.67 18.95
CA ALA A 11 24.02 5.63 17.81
C ALA A 11 23.29 6.15 16.55
N PRO A 12 23.94 6.97 15.70
CA PRO A 12 23.31 7.52 14.49
C PRO A 12 23.05 6.46 13.42
N VAL A 13 23.71 5.30 13.52
CA VAL A 13 23.60 4.18 12.59
C VAL A 13 23.49 2.89 13.40
N ALA A 14 22.46 2.11 13.14
CA ALA A 14 22.30 0.74 13.65
C ALA A 14 22.42 -0.25 12.48
N ARG A 15 23.04 -1.41 12.72
CA ARG A 15 23.02 -2.50 11.74
C ARG A 15 21.62 -3.09 11.70
N PHE A 16 21.01 -3.10 10.52
CA PHE A 16 19.73 -3.77 10.30
C PHE A 16 19.95 -5.28 10.39
N GLN A 17 19.46 -5.91 11.44
CA GLN A 17 19.34 -7.37 11.54
C GLN A 17 17.90 -7.72 11.19
N GLY A 18 17.63 -7.98 9.91
CA GLY A 18 16.29 -8.33 9.46
C GLY A 18 16.29 -8.90 8.05
N ALA A 19 15.23 -9.65 7.74
CA ALA A 19 14.92 -10.07 6.39
C ALA A 19 14.27 -8.92 5.61
N ALA A 20 14.61 -8.80 4.33
CA ALA A 20 14.04 -7.80 3.45
C ALA A 20 13.55 -8.45 2.16
N LEU A 21 12.42 -7.94 1.64
CA LEU A 21 11.87 -8.41 0.38
C LEU A 21 12.87 -8.13 -0.76
N SER A 22 13.25 -9.16 -1.50
CA SER A 22 14.10 -8.97 -2.68
C SER A 22 13.33 -8.22 -3.78
N ARG A 23 14.04 -7.56 -4.70
CA ARG A 23 13.40 -6.92 -5.86
C ARG A 23 12.65 -7.92 -6.73
N HIS A 24 13.26 -9.08 -6.98
CA HIS A 24 12.64 -10.16 -7.76
C HIS A 24 11.33 -10.65 -7.12
N ALA A 25 11.33 -10.81 -5.79
CA ALA A 25 10.12 -11.24 -5.09
C ALA A 25 9.01 -10.19 -5.11
N GLU A 26 9.35 -8.89 -5.03
CA GLU A 26 8.39 -7.81 -5.23
C GLU A 26 7.81 -7.83 -6.66
N GLU A 27 8.65 -8.00 -7.68
CA GLU A 27 8.18 -8.05 -9.07
C GLU A 27 7.27 -9.26 -9.30
N ALA A 28 7.63 -10.43 -8.77
CA ALA A 28 6.81 -11.63 -8.84
C ALA A 28 5.46 -11.46 -8.10
N LEU A 29 5.45 -10.82 -6.94
CA LEU A 29 4.24 -10.53 -6.16
C LEU A 29 3.21 -9.79 -7.00
N PHE A 30 3.59 -8.67 -7.62
CA PHE A 30 2.65 -7.87 -8.41
C PHE A 30 2.34 -8.47 -9.78
N ALA A 31 3.21 -9.32 -10.33
CA ALA A 31 2.96 -10.01 -11.60
C ALA A 31 1.92 -11.14 -11.47
N ASN A 32 1.77 -11.72 -10.28
CA ASN A 32 0.82 -12.81 -9.99
C ASN A 32 -0.38 -12.35 -9.18
N ALA A 33 -0.58 -11.04 -9.04
CA ALA A 33 -1.69 -10.48 -8.28
C ALA A 33 -2.97 -10.43 -9.11
N GLU A 34 -4.02 -11.05 -8.60
CA GLU A 34 -5.39 -10.81 -9.05
C GLU A 34 -5.89 -9.52 -8.39
N VAL A 35 -6.41 -8.61 -9.21
CA VAL A 35 -6.80 -7.27 -8.74
C VAL A 35 -8.31 -7.11 -8.83
N LEU A 36 -8.93 -6.83 -7.69
CA LEU A 36 -10.35 -6.48 -7.57
C LEU A 36 -10.47 -5.03 -7.11
N LEU A 37 -11.36 -4.27 -7.73
CA LEU A 37 -11.70 -2.90 -7.29
C LEU A 37 -13.20 -2.80 -7.04
N GLU A 38 -13.54 -2.33 -5.85
CA GLU A 38 -14.87 -1.88 -5.48
C GLU A 38 -14.83 -0.38 -5.15
N GLY A 39 -15.95 0.32 -5.38
CA GLY A 39 -16.04 1.72 -5.01
C GLY A 39 -17.20 2.46 -5.65
N ALA A 40 -17.48 3.63 -5.09
CA ALA A 40 -18.56 4.50 -5.52
C ALA A 40 -18.15 5.97 -5.36
N THR A 41 -18.81 6.82 -6.12
CA THR A 41 -18.67 8.27 -6.00
C THR A 41 -19.71 8.82 -5.02
N GLN A 42 -19.30 9.69 -4.11
CA GLN A 42 -20.16 10.32 -3.11
C GLN A 42 -19.79 11.79 -2.94
N VAL A 43 -20.75 12.64 -2.59
CA VAL A 43 -20.49 14.05 -2.29
C VAL A 43 -20.30 14.21 -0.78
N VAL A 44 -19.10 14.64 -0.36
CA VAL A 44 -18.74 14.88 1.05
C VAL A 44 -18.25 16.32 1.19
N GLY A 45 -18.87 17.08 2.09
CA GLY A 45 -18.50 18.49 2.30
C GLY A 45 -18.67 19.38 1.05
N GLY A 46 -19.57 19.00 0.13
CA GLY A 46 -19.79 19.71 -1.14
C GLY A 46 -18.76 19.40 -2.22
N VAL A 47 -17.82 18.48 -1.97
CA VAL A 47 -16.85 17.96 -2.94
C VAL A 47 -17.25 16.55 -3.31
N GLU A 48 -17.29 16.26 -4.60
CA GLU A 48 -17.51 14.91 -5.09
C GLU A 48 -16.20 14.11 -4.97
N SER A 49 -16.24 12.98 -4.30
CA SER A 49 -15.09 12.12 -4.03
C SER A 49 -15.38 10.68 -4.41
N PHE A 50 -14.37 9.98 -4.90
CA PHE A 50 -14.37 8.53 -5.01
C PHE A 50 -14.00 7.91 -3.66
N PHE A 51 -14.77 6.92 -3.23
CA PHE A 51 -14.45 6.04 -2.12
C PHE A 51 -14.45 4.61 -2.61
N GLY A 52 -13.35 3.88 -2.41
CA GLY A 52 -13.26 2.50 -2.83
C GLY A 52 -12.07 1.77 -2.25
N SER A 53 -11.98 0.49 -2.57
CA SER A 53 -10.92 -0.40 -2.11
C SER A 53 -10.41 -1.25 -3.27
N VAL A 54 -9.08 -1.32 -3.39
CA VAL A 54 -8.40 -2.22 -4.31
C VAL A 54 -7.82 -3.37 -3.52
N MET A 55 -8.30 -4.58 -3.78
CA MET A 55 -7.73 -5.81 -3.23
C MET A 55 -6.82 -6.43 -4.27
N MET A 56 -5.60 -6.77 -3.86
CA MET A 56 -4.65 -7.56 -4.64
C MET A 56 -4.45 -8.89 -3.93
N ALA A 57 -4.91 -9.98 -4.53
CA ALA A 57 -4.78 -11.32 -3.99
C ALA A 57 -3.70 -12.09 -4.73
N VAL A 58 -2.81 -12.78 -4.00
CA VAL A 58 -1.74 -13.60 -4.56
C VAL A 58 -1.74 -14.94 -3.85
N HIS A 59 -1.91 -16.03 -4.62
CA HIS A 59 -1.74 -17.39 -4.10
C HIS A 59 -0.27 -17.69 -3.85
N PHE A 60 0.05 -18.24 -2.66
CA PHE A 60 1.43 -18.62 -2.33
C PHE A 60 1.97 -19.68 -3.26
N ASP A 61 1.15 -20.63 -3.70
CA ASP A 61 1.56 -21.68 -4.63
C ASP A 61 1.99 -21.11 -5.99
N ALA A 62 1.22 -20.14 -6.53
CA ALA A 62 1.60 -19.45 -7.76
C ALA A 62 2.89 -18.63 -7.58
N LEU A 63 3.04 -17.96 -6.43
CA LEU A 63 4.23 -17.18 -6.11
C LEU A 63 5.48 -18.07 -5.92
N ALA A 64 5.31 -19.27 -5.36
CA ALA A 64 6.38 -20.24 -5.14
C ALA A 64 7.00 -20.74 -6.46
N MET A 65 6.25 -20.71 -7.56
CA MET A 65 6.80 -20.99 -8.90
C MET A 65 7.84 -19.95 -9.35
N ALA A 66 7.74 -18.72 -8.87
CA ALA A 66 8.61 -17.60 -9.24
C ALA A 66 9.65 -17.24 -8.16
N VAL A 67 9.38 -17.59 -6.90
CA VAL A 67 10.20 -17.26 -5.73
C VAL A 67 10.39 -18.50 -4.87
N ARG A 68 11.65 -18.92 -4.69
CA ARG A 68 11.98 -20.08 -3.85
C ARG A 68 11.78 -19.78 -2.37
N GLY A 69 11.51 -20.82 -1.57
CA GLY A 69 11.48 -20.72 -0.12
C GLY A 69 10.14 -20.24 0.44
N LEU A 70 9.04 -20.51 -0.26
CA LEU A 70 7.67 -20.30 0.22
C LEU A 70 6.97 -21.63 0.51
N ASP A 71 7.75 -22.68 0.76
CA ASP A 71 7.28 -24.07 0.87
C ASP A 71 6.72 -24.41 2.25
N THR A 72 6.98 -23.58 3.26
CA THR A 72 6.50 -23.79 4.64
C THR A 72 5.65 -22.63 5.12
N GLU A 73 4.82 -22.92 6.12
CA GLU A 73 3.94 -21.95 6.77
C GLU A 73 4.74 -20.78 7.36
N GLU A 74 5.84 -21.09 8.04
CA GLU A 74 6.70 -20.10 8.69
C GLU A 74 7.35 -19.17 7.66
N ALA A 75 7.74 -19.70 6.51
CA ALA A 75 8.33 -18.91 5.44
C ALA A 75 7.31 -17.99 4.77
N ARG A 76 6.06 -18.45 4.59
CA ARG A 76 4.94 -17.65 4.09
C ARG A 76 4.55 -16.54 5.07
N GLU A 77 4.56 -16.82 6.37
CA GLU A 77 4.38 -15.80 7.41
C GLU A 77 5.52 -14.77 7.42
N GLU A 78 6.77 -15.21 7.35
CA GLU A 78 7.92 -14.29 7.28
C GLU A 78 7.85 -13.40 6.04
N PHE A 79 7.52 -14.00 4.89
CA PHE A 79 7.28 -13.26 3.66
C PHE A 79 6.18 -12.22 3.81
N THR A 80 5.04 -12.59 4.41
CA THR A 80 3.92 -11.68 4.68
C THR A 80 4.37 -10.48 5.52
N ARG A 81 5.14 -10.72 6.59
CA ARG A 81 5.71 -9.65 7.42
C ARG A 81 6.67 -8.74 6.63
N CYS A 82 7.49 -9.32 5.75
CA CYS A 82 8.37 -8.55 4.87
C CYS A 82 7.60 -7.70 3.86
N VAL A 83 6.47 -8.19 3.34
CA VAL A 83 5.59 -7.45 2.43
C VAL A 83 4.92 -6.29 3.16
N ASP A 84 4.33 -6.54 4.34
CA ASP A 84 3.67 -5.52 5.16
C ASP A 84 4.61 -4.36 5.56
N GLY A 85 5.84 -4.70 5.96
CA GLY A 85 6.88 -3.73 6.29
C GLY A 85 7.54 -3.04 5.08
N SER A 86 7.22 -3.44 3.85
CA SER A 86 7.89 -2.92 2.66
C SER A 86 7.27 -1.63 2.13
N VAL A 87 8.01 -0.53 2.28
CA VAL A 87 7.63 0.78 1.68
C VAL A 87 7.48 0.68 0.16
N ARG A 88 8.30 -0.15 -0.51
CA ARG A 88 8.20 -0.33 -1.98
C ARG A 88 6.88 -0.97 -2.39
N VAL A 89 6.46 -2.01 -1.67
CA VAL A 89 5.16 -2.65 -1.88
C VAL A 89 4.05 -1.63 -1.66
N ARG A 90 4.06 -0.92 -0.53
CA ARG A 90 3.05 0.09 -0.21
C ARG A 90 2.91 1.14 -1.30
N LEU A 91 4.02 1.76 -1.72
CA LEU A 91 4.02 2.76 -2.78
C LEU A 91 3.55 2.21 -4.13
N ARG A 92 3.87 0.95 -4.45
CA ARG A 92 3.45 0.32 -5.69
C ARG A 92 1.96 -0.03 -5.67
N ALA A 93 1.46 -0.55 -4.56
CA ALA A 93 0.05 -0.84 -4.36
C ALA A 93 -0.79 0.45 -4.44
N MET A 94 -0.34 1.52 -3.77
CA MET A 94 -0.93 2.87 -3.89
C MET A 94 -1.02 3.35 -5.34
N ARG A 95 0.08 3.27 -6.10
CA ARG A 95 0.09 3.68 -7.52
C ARG A 95 -0.88 2.87 -8.36
N MET A 96 -0.95 1.56 -8.15
CA MET A 96 -1.90 0.70 -8.86
C MET A 96 -3.34 1.11 -8.54
N ALA A 97 -3.65 1.38 -7.26
CA ALA A 97 -4.98 1.81 -6.87
C ALA A 97 -5.35 3.19 -7.44
N SER A 98 -4.44 4.18 -7.39
CA SER A 98 -4.68 5.49 -8.00
C SER A 98 -4.88 5.40 -9.53
N ASN A 99 -4.09 4.57 -10.22
CA ASN A 99 -4.23 4.35 -11.66
C ASN A 99 -5.58 3.70 -12.01
N GLU A 100 -6.06 2.80 -11.15
CA GLU A 100 -7.36 2.17 -11.33
C GLU A 100 -8.50 3.20 -11.20
N VAL A 101 -8.44 4.10 -10.21
CA VAL A 101 -9.41 5.20 -10.06
C VAL A 101 -9.37 6.12 -11.29
N ALA A 102 -8.17 6.50 -11.75
CA ALA A 102 -8.01 7.31 -12.96
C ALA A 102 -8.60 6.64 -14.20
N ARG A 103 -8.45 5.31 -14.31
CA ARG A 103 -9.00 4.52 -15.42
C ARG A 103 -10.53 4.50 -15.43
N ARG A 104 -11.18 4.44 -14.26
CA ARG A 104 -12.64 4.47 -14.15
C ARG A 104 -13.24 5.87 -14.33
N HIS A 105 -12.47 6.91 -14.03
CA HIS A 105 -12.89 8.30 -14.10
C HIS A 105 -11.96 9.13 -15.00
N PRO A 106 -11.85 8.80 -16.31
CA PRO A 106 -10.87 9.43 -17.20
C PRO A 106 -11.11 10.93 -17.42
N ASP A 107 -12.36 11.38 -17.25
CA ASP A 107 -12.76 12.78 -17.48
C ASP A 107 -12.67 13.66 -16.23
N ARG A 108 -12.17 13.13 -15.10
CA ARG A 108 -12.11 13.82 -13.80
C ARG A 108 -10.68 14.13 -13.41
N ASN A 109 -10.45 15.31 -12.84
CA ASN A 109 -9.16 15.61 -12.24
C ASN A 109 -9.10 15.00 -10.83
N LEU A 110 -8.13 14.13 -10.60
CA LEU A 110 -7.90 13.54 -9.28
C LEU A 110 -7.19 14.54 -8.36
N GLY A 111 -7.78 14.83 -7.22
CA GLY A 111 -7.15 15.58 -6.14
C GLY A 111 -6.16 14.73 -5.33
N THR A 112 -5.74 15.24 -4.16
CA THR A 112 -4.85 14.51 -3.26
C THR A 112 -5.57 13.29 -2.68
N ALA A 113 -5.12 12.09 -3.05
CA ALA A 113 -5.68 10.85 -2.54
C ALA A 113 -5.27 10.62 -1.07
N MET A 114 -6.25 10.24 -0.24
CA MET A 114 -6.01 9.60 1.04
C MET A 114 -5.99 8.09 0.80
N ILE A 115 -4.92 7.42 1.23
CA ILE A 115 -4.72 6.00 0.97
C ILE A 115 -4.29 5.29 2.24
N GLU A 116 -5.02 4.24 2.58
CA GLU A 116 -4.64 3.28 3.62
C GLU A 116 -4.24 1.95 2.95
N THR A 117 -3.33 1.19 3.57
CA THR A 117 -2.87 -0.08 3.01
C THR A 117 -2.79 -1.11 4.11
N HIS A 118 -3.45 -2.24 3.90
CA HIS A 118 -3.46 -3.37 4.81
C HIS A 118 -2.91 -4.60 4.10
N VAL A 119 -1.99 -5.30 4.74
CA VAL A 119 -1.48 -6.58 4.25
C VAL A 119 -1.91 -7.65 5.23
N ARG A 120 -2.55 -8.70 4.74
CA ARG A 120 -2.97 -9.84 5.56
C ARG A 120 -2.81 -11.14 4.81
N ARG A 121 -2.73 -12.22 5.57
CA ARG A 121 -2.78 -13.57 5.03
C ARG A 121 -4.16 -14.17 5.28
N VAL A 122 -4.73 -14.80 4.25
CA VAL A 122 -6.02 -15.49 4.31
C VAL A 122 -5.83 -16.89 3.74
N GLY A 123 -5.60 -17.88 4.61
CA GLY A 123 -5.30 -19.24 4.18
C GLY A 123 -4.03 -19.32 3.34
N ASP A 124 -4.19 -19.70 2.07
CA ASP A 124 -3.10 -19.83 1.09
C ASP A 124 -2.87 -18.55 0.26
N GLU A 125 -3.54 -17.46 0.60
CA GLU A 125 -3.43 -16.20 -0.12
C GLU A 125 -2.80 -15.11 0.75
N LEU A 126 -2.02 -14.26 0.08
CA LEU A 126 -1.59 -12.97 0.57
C LEU A 126 -2.51 -11.90 -0.04
N HIS A 127 -3.16 -11.12 0.81
CA HIS A 127 -4.01 -9.99 0.40
C HIS A 127 -3.32 -8.68 0.71
N ILE A 128 -3.33 -7.77 -0.26
CA ILE A 128 -2.95 -6.37 -0.10
C ILE A 128 -4.19 -5.55 -0.44
N ASP A 129 -4.84 -5.02 0.59
CA ASP A 129 -5.98 -4.12 0.46
C ASP A 129 -5.49 -2.68 0.50
N VAL A 130 -6.00 -1.87 -0.43
CA VAL A 130 -5.69 -0.45 -0.55
C VAL A 130 -7.00 0.32 -0.55
N ASP A 131 -7.32 0.95 0.57
CA ASP A 131 -8.48 1.83 0.67
C ASP A 131 -8.11 3.20 0.14
N VAL A 132 -8.95 3.74 -0.74
CA VAL A 132 -8.69 4.97 -1.47
C VAL A 132 -9.88 5.91 -1.34
N GLU A 133 -9.59 7.11 -0.88
CA GLU A 133 -10.45 8.27 -1.01
C GLU A 133 -9.77 9.31 -1.91
N VAL A 134 -10.43 9.70 -3.01
CA VAL A 134 -9.91 10.73 -3.92
C VAL A 134 -10.99 11.77 -4.20
N PRO A 135 -10.78 13.03 -3.80
CA PRO A 135 -11.70 14.09 -4.18
C PRO A 135 -11.47 14.49 -5.64
N PHE A 136 -12.54 14.79 -6.37
CA PHE A 136 -12.48 15.22 -7.77
C PHE A 136 -12.49 16.73 -7.91
N ASP A 137 -11.79 17.23 -8.93
CA ASP A 137 -11.83 18.61 -9.43
C ASP A 137 -11.57 19.68 -8.36
N VAL A 138 -10.78 19.32 -7.34
CA VAL A 138 -10.30 20.23 -6.30
C VAL A 138 -9.12 21.05 -6.82
N CYS A 139 -9.28 21.73 -7.96
CA CYS A 139 -8.31 22.74 -8.34
C CYS A 139 -8.38 23.86 -7.29
N SER A 140 -7.25 24.09 -6.61
CA SER A 140 -7.13 25.23 -5.69
C SER A 140 -7.61 26.49 -6.40
N ARG A 141 -8.67 27.12 -5.88
CA ARG A 141 -8.95 28.52 -6.21
C ARG A 141 -7.75 29.31 -5.69
N ARG A 142 -6.72 29.50 -6.52
CA ARG A 142 -5.82 30.63 -6.33
C ARG A 142 -6.72 31.84 -6.47
N GLY A 143 -7.07 32.46 -5.34
CA GLY A 143 -7.74 33.74 -5.33
C GLY A 143 -6.86 34.73 -6.09
N THR A 144 -7.25 35.04 -7.32
CA THR A 144 -6.98 36.35 -7.90
C THR A 144 -7.83 37.33 -7.10
N GLY A 145 -7.25 37.82 -6.00
CA GLY A 145 -7.76 38.98 -5.27
C GLY A 145 -7.01 40.20 -5.78
N ASP A 146 -7.75 41.02 -6.52
CA ASP A 146 -7.46 42.42 -6.89
C ASP A 146 -7.08 43.30 -5.69
#